data_AF-A0A2P5YT48-F1
#
_entry.id   AF-A0A2P5YT48-F1
#
_cell.length_a   1.000
_cell.length_b   1.000
_cell.length_c   1.000
_cell.angle_alpha   90.00
_cell.angle_beta   90.00
_cell.angle_gamma   90.00
#
_symmetry.space_group_name_H-M   'P 1'
#
loop_
_entity.id
_entity.type
_entity.pdbx_description
1 polymer ?
#
loop_
_entity_poly.entity_id
_entity_poly.type
_entity_poly.pdbx_seq_one_letter_code
_entity_poly.pdbx_strand_id
1 'polypeptide(L)'
;MLSKGIGTMAARSLSIVHVPAFKPKWVFSPLSFCSSESKPRKLVLYSKPGCCLCDGLKEKLHAAFSLSGPDPLHDVVLQVRDITSNPEWEKAYQYEIPVLAKVLSDGSEEEMEEDFVPHDIV
;
A
#
# COMPACT_ATOMS: atom_id res chain seq x y z
N MET A 1 71.52 41.78 2.12
CA MET A 1 71.36 43.20 2.51
C MET A 1 70.01 43.69 2.02
N LEU A 2 69.19 44.20 2.93
CA LEU A 2 68.04 45.10 2.75
C LEU A 2 67.06 44.85 1.60
N SER A 3 65.83 44.46 1.94
CA SER A 3 64.68 45.36 1.72
C SER A 3 63.35 44.80 2.21
N LYS A 4 62.73 45.62 3.10
CA LYS A 4 61.32 46.06 3.07
C LYS A 4 60.24 44.99 3.40
N GLY A 5 59.24 45.28 4.21
CA GLY A 5 58.81 46.53 4.80
C GLY A 5 57.67 46.30 5.80
N ILE A 6 57.53 47.29 6.66
CA ILE A 6 56.45 47.52 7.60
C ILE A 6 55.08 47.57 6.91
N GLY A 7 54.07 46.95 7.53
CA GLY A 7 52.68 47.03 7.12
C GLY A 7 51.77 46.79 8.32
N THR A 8 51.41 47.86 9.02
CA THR A 8 50.41 47.87 10.09
C THR A 8 49.03 47.62 9.50
N MET A 9 48.29 46.64 10.02
CA MET A 9 46.83 46.61 9.87
C MET A 9 46.16 46.47 11.22
N ALA A 10 45.25 47.40 11.47
CA ALA A 10 44.59 47.69 12.72
C ALA A 10 43.65 46.56 13.16
N ALA A 11 43.63 46.32 14.48
CA ALA A 11 42.67 45.48 15.15
C ALA A 11 41.24 45.99 14.91
N ARG A 12 40.41 45.19 14.26
CA ARG A 12 38.95 45.38 14.27
C ARG A 12 38.38 44.41 15.28
N SER A 13 38.16 44.97 16.47
CA SER A 13 37.36 44.37 17.53
C SER A 13 35.97 44.05 16.98
N LEU A 14 35.62 42.77 16.92
CA LEU A 14 34.27 42.31 16.64
C LEU A 14 33.72 41.73 17.94
N SER A 15 32.78 42.47 18.52
CA SER A 15 32.03 42.13 19.72
C SER A 15 31.43 40.73 19.59
N ILE A 16 31.85 39.81 20.46
CA ILE A 16 31.12 38.58 20.75
C ILE A 16 29.82 38.99 21.44
N VAL A 17 28.72 38.94 20.70
CA VAL A 17 27.38 39.01 21.27
C VAL A 17 27.10 37.65 21.89
N HIS A 18 27.06 37.62 23.22
CA HIS A 18 26.57 36.49 24.01
C HIS A 18 25.10 36.25 23.64
N VAL A 19 24.82 35.17 22.90
CA VAL A 19 23.46 34.69 22.72
C VAL A 19 23.10 33.89 23.96
N PRO A 20 22.07 34.28 24.74
CA PRO A 20 21.63 33.47 25.87
C PRO A 20 21.11 32.13 25.34
N ALA A 21 21.58 31.05 25.95
CA ALA A 21 21.12 29.69 25.70
C ALA A 21 19.62 29.57 26.03
N PHE A 22 18.78 29.84 25.03
CA PHE A 22 17.37 29.52 25.06
C PHE A 22 17.24 28.00 25.04
N LYS A 23 16.86 27.41 26.18
CA LYS A 23 16.51 26.00 26.30
C LYS A 23 15.12 25.83 25.69
N PRO A 24 14.94 25.22 24.50
CA PRO A 24 13.61 24.84 24.08
C PRO A 24 13.17 23.71 25.02
N LYS A 25 12.18 23.98 25.87
CA LYS A 25 11.41 22.93 26.52
C LYS A 25 10.68 22.22 25.39
N TRP A 26 11.31 21.19 24.84
CA TRP A 26 10.66 20.24 23.95
C TRP A 26 9.64 19.51 24.81
N VAL A 27 8.44 20.07 24.85
CA VAL A 27 7.27 19.35 25.31
C VAL A 27 7.09 18.27 24.25
N PHE A 28 7.54 17.07 24.57
CA PHE A 28 7.18 15.85 23.86
C PHE A 28 5.66 15.70 23.96
N SER A 29 4.94 16.42 23.12
CA SER A 29 3.60 16.00 22.71
C SER A 29 3.84 14.88 21.71
N PRO A 30 3.55 13.61 22.03
CA PRO A 30 3.49 12.62 20.99
C PRO A 30 2.40 13.09 20.04
N LEU A 31 2.80 13.36 18.80
CA LEU A 31 1.87 13.36 17.68
C LEU A 31 1.09 12.05 17.85
N SER A 32 -0.20 12.18 18.15
CA SER A 32 -1.13 11.06 18.10
C SER A 32 -1.13 10.61 16.65
N PHE A 33 -0.20 9.70 16.33
CA PHE A 33 -0.24 8.92 15.12
C PHE A 33 -1.50 8.10 15.27
N CYS A 34 -2.60 8.62 14.72
CA CYS A 34 -3.77 7.81 14.45
C CYS A 34 -3.29 6.71 13.51
N SER A 35 -2.89 5.57 14.09
CA SER A 35 -2.93 4.32 13.38
C SER A 35 -4.41 4.11 13.06
N SER A 36 -4.85 4.60 11.90
CA SER A 36 -5.96 3.97 11.21
C SER A 36 -5.52 2.53 11.01
N GLU A 37 -5.92 1.66 11.93
CA GLU A 37 -5.80 0.23 11.78
C GLU A 37 -6.67 -0.12 10.55
N SER A 38 -6.05 -0.14 9.37
CA SER A 38 -6.70 -0.61 8.17
C SER A 38 -6.96 -2.09 8.39
N LYS A 39 -8.25 -2.46 8.43
CA LYS A 39 -8.64 -3.87 8.51
C LYS A 39 -8.30 -4.53 7.18
N PRO A 40 -7.67 -5.72 7.16
CA PRO A 40 -7.35 -6.42 5.93
C PRO A 40 -8.61 -6.69 5.13
N ARG A 41 -8.59 -6.30 3.86
CA ARG A 41 -9.68 -6.55 2.91
C ARG A 41 -9.58 -7.99 2.44
N LYS A 42 -10.68 -8.73 2.41
CA LYS A 42 -10.66 -10.12 1.95
C LYS A 42 -11.25 -10.19 0.55
N LEU A 43 -10.56 -10.87 -0.34
CA LEU A 43 -11.00 -11.15 -1.71
C LEU A 43 -11.20 -12.65 -1.84
N VAL A 44 -12.32 -13.07 -2.39
CA VAL A 44 -12.67 -14.48 -2.62
C VAL A 44 -12.60 -14.75 -4.11
N LEU A 45 -11.90 -15.82 -4.49
CA LEU A 45 -11.88 -16.39 -5.83
C LEU A 45 -12.62 -17.73 -5.81
N TYR A 46 -13.78 -17.78 -6.45
CA TYR A 46 -14.51 -19.02 -6.70
C TYR A 46 -13.87 -19.74 -7.89
N SER A 47 -13.53 -21.02 -7.68
CA SER A 47 -12.75 -21.85 -8.61
C SER A 47 -13.27 -23.29 -8.62
N LYS A 48 -12.79 -24.11 -9.56
CA LYS A 48 -13.07 -25.55 -9.64
C LYS A 48 -11.79 -26.32 -9.99
N PRO A 49 -11.56 -27.52 -9.45
CA PRO A 49 -10.44 -28.37 -9.87
C PRO A 49 -10.45 -28.61 -11.38
N GLY A 50 -9.29 -28.48 -12.01
CA GLY A 50 -9.12 -28.62 -13.46
C GLY A 50 -9.44 -27.36 -14.28
N CYS A 51 -9.74 -26.22 -13.63
CA CYS A 51 -9.95 -24.93 -14.30
C CYS A 51 -8.63 -24.19 -14.54
N CYS A 52 -8.08 -24.30 -15.75
CA CYS A 52 -6.85 -23.60 -16.13
C CYS A 52 -6.97 -22.06 -16.08
N LEU A 53 -8.15 -21.51 -16.35
CA LEU A 53 -8.41 -20.07 -16.28
C LEU A 53 -8.29 -19.55 -14.84
N CYS A 54 -8.78 -20.34 -13.88
CA CYS A 54 -8.76 -20.02 -12.46
C CYS A 54 -7.33 -19.99 -11.91
N ASP A 55 -6.49 -20.94 -12.33
CA ASP A 55 -5.07 -21.00 -11.94
C ASP A 55 -4.28 -19.79 -12.45
N GLY A 56 -4.46 -19.44 -13.72
CA GLY A 56 -3.81 -18.27 -14.31
C GLY A 56 -4.24 -16.96 -13.65
N LEU A 57 -5.54 -16.80 -13.34
CA LEU A 57 -6.03 -15.62 -12.63
C LEU A 57 -5.47 -15.54 -11.20
N LYS A 58 -5.44 -16.67 -10.48
CA LYS A 58 -4.88 -16.76 -9.13
C LYS A 58 -3.41 -16.33 -9.10
N GLU A 59 -2.60 -16.79 -10.06
CA GLU A 59 -1.19 -16.40 -10.15
C GLU A 59 -1.04 -14.89 -10.38
N LYS A 60 -1.83 -14.31 -11.29
CA LYS A 60 -1.82 -12.86 -11.56
C LYS A 60 -2.22 -12.04 -10.34
N LEU A 61 -3.24 -12.47 -9.59
CA LEU A 61 -3.65 -11.82 -8.35
C LEU A 61 -2.53 -11.88 -7.30
N HIS A 62 -1.92 -13.04 -7.13
CA HIS A 62 -0.81 -13.20 -6.19
C HIS A 62 0.41 -12.33 -6.55
N ALA A 63 0.74 -12.25 -7.84
CA ALA A 63 1.77 -11.34 -8.33
C ALA A 63 1.40 -9.87 -8.04
N ALA A 64 0.15 -9.47 -8.29
CA ALA A 64 -0.33 -8.12 -8.00
C ALA A 64 -0.24 -7.78 -6.50
N PHE A 65 -0.60 -8.68 -5.60
CA PHE A 65 -0.44 -8.47 -4.15
C PHE A 65 1.03 -8.40 -3.73
N SER A 66 1.92 -9.08 -4.45
CA SER A 66 3.37 -9.05 -4.18
C SER A 66 4.04 -7.77 -4.67
N LEU A 67 3.45 -7.07 -5.66
CA LEU A 67 3.93 -5.78 -6.12
C LEU A 67 3.53 -4.71 -5.09
N SER A 68 4.40 -4.48 -4.09
CA SER A 68 4.21 -3.44 -3.08
C SER A 68 4.24 -2.04 -3.71
N GLY A 69 3.10 -1.56 -4.19
CA GLY A 69 2.88 -0.16 -4.51
C GLY A 69 2.53 0.65 -3.26
N PRO A 70 2.57 1.99 -3.32
CA PRO A 70 2.09 2.87 -2.26
C PRO A 70 0.57 2.80 -2.03
N ASP A 71 -0.13 1.91 -2.74
CA ASP A 71 -1.58 1.70 -2.68
C ASP A 71 -1.95 0.62 -1.64
N PRO A 72 -3.13 0.67 -1.01
CA PRO A 72 -3.54 -0.23 0.08
C PRO A 72 -3.70 -1.72 -0.30
N LEU A 73 -3.30 -2.15 -1.51
CA LEU A 73 -3.46 -3.52 -2.00
C LEU A 73 -2.61 -4.56 -1.26
N HIS A 74 -1.65 -4.13 -0.45
CA HIS A 74 -0.80 -5.01 0.36
C HIS A 74 -1.53 -5.64 1.56
N ASP A 75 -2.70 -5.11 1.94
CA ASP A 75 -3.53 -5.62 3.04
C ASP A 75 -4.71 -6.47 2.54
N VAL A 76 -4.59 -7.02 1.32
CA VAL A 76 -5.62 -7.88 0.72
C VAL A 76 -5.28 -9.35 0.95
N VAL A 77 -6.23 -10.09 1.53
CA VAL A 77 -6.12 -11.54 1.74
C VAL A 77 -6.97 -12.25 0.68
N LEU A 78 -6.31 -12.99 -0.22
CA LEU A 78 -6.99 -13.83 -1.21
C LEU A 78 -7.39 -15.18 -0.60
N GLN A 79 -8.67 -15.51 -0.70
CA GLN A 79 -9.23 -16.80 -0.33
C GLN A 79 -9.75 -17.50 -1.58
N VAL A 80 -9.27 -18.72 -1.83
CA VAL A 80 -9.77 -19.55 -2.95
C VAL A 80 -10.82 -20.50 -2.41
N ARG A 81 -12.01 -20.52 -3.02
CA ARG A 81 -13.11 -21.43 -2.68
C ARG A 81 -13.41 -22.33 -3.87
N ASP A 82 -13.51 -23.63 -3.60
CA ASP A 82 -13.91 -24.61 -4.60
C ASP A 82 -15.44 -24.67 -4.65
N ILE A 83 -16.01 -24.32 -5.81
CA ILE A 83 -17.45 -24.33 -6.02
C ILE A 83 -18.03 -25.75 -5.90
N THR A 84 -17.24 -26.81 -6.17
CA THR A 84 -17.71 -28.19 -6.08
C THR A 84 -17.89 -28.68 -4.64
N SER A 85 -17.35 -27.93 -3.67
CA SER A 85 -17.52 -28.24 -2.25
C SER A 85 -18.89 -27.83 -1.70
N ASN A 86 -19.63 -26.96 -2.39
CA ASN A 86 -20.96 -26.53 -1.99
C ASN A 86 -21.90 -26.49 -3.21
N PRO A 87 -22.99 -27.27 -3.24
CA PRO A 87 -23.90 -27.32 -4.38
C PRO A 87 -24.56 -25.98 -4.70
N GLU A 88 -24.70 -25.06 -3.74
CA GLU A 88 -25.21 -23.72 -3.99
C GLU A 88 -24.22 -22.90 -4.83
N TRP A 89 -22.92 -22.97 -4.49
CA TRP A 89 -21.87 -22.30 -5.27
C TRP A 89 -21.68 -22.94 -6.63
N GLU A 90 -21.74 -24.27 -6.74
CA GLU A 90 -21.66 -24.94 -8.03
C GLU A 90 -22.84 -24.54 -8.92
N LYS A 91 -24.06 -24.52 -8.38
CA LYS A 91 -25.23 -24.10 -9.16
C LYS A 91 -25.14 -22.64 -9.62
N ALA A 92 -24.63 -21.75 -8.77
CA ALA A 92 -24.48 -20.33 -9.09
C ALA A 92 -23.37 -20.07 -10.11
N TYR A 93 -22.18 -20.67 -9.94
CA TYR A 93 -20.97 -20.23 -10.65
C TYR A 93 -20.37 -21.24 -11.63
N GLN A 94 -20.86 -22.49 -11.72
CA GLN A 94 -20.22 -23.55 -12.55
C GLN A 94 -19.97 -23.19 -14.02
N TYR A 95 -20.72 -22.24 -14.59
CA TYR A 95 -20.57 -21.81 -15.99
C TYR A 95 -19.84 -20.47 -16.13
N GLU A 96 -19.60 -19.76 -15.03
CA GLU A 96 -19.07 -18.39 -15.00
C GLU A 96 -17.73 -18.28 -14.26
N ILE A 97 -17.23 -19.38 -13.67
CA ILE A 97 -15.91 -19.38 -13.05
C ILE A 97 -14.80 -19.01 -14.06
N PRO A 98 -13.80 -18.19 -13.66
CA PRO A 98 -13.57 -17.67 -12.31
C PRO A 98 -14.44 -16.46 -11.91
N VAL A 99 -14.97 -16.46 -10.68
CA VAL A 99 -15.74 -15.33 -10.10
C VAL A 99 -14.99 -14.74 -8.92
N LEU A 100 -14.91 -13.41 -8.85
CA LEU A 100 -14.31 -12.67 -7.74
C LEU A 100 -15.36 -11.95 -6.90
N ALA A 101 -15.27 -12.10 -5.58
CA ALA A 101 -16.13 -11.39 -4.63
C ALA A 101 -15.29 -10.70 -3.56
N LYS A 102 -15.62 -9.45 -3.24
CA LYS A 102 -15.02 -8.74 -2.10
C LYS A 102 -15.84 -9.03 -0.85
N VAL A 103 -15.16 -9.33 0.25
CA VAL A 103 -15.81 -9.39 1.56
C VAL A 103 -15.66 -8.03 2.21
N LEU A 104 -16.80 -7.40 2.46
CA LEU A 104 -16.88 -6.13 3.15
C LEU A 104 -16.55 -6.29 4.65
N SER A 105 -16.29 -5.17 5.31
CA SER A 105 -15.89 -5.13 6.72
C SER A 105 -16.95 -5.69 7.69
N ASP A 106 -18.21 -5.67 7.27
CA ASP A 106 -19.43 -6.18 7.92
C ASP A 106 -19.63 -7.69 7.71
N GLY A 107 -18.85 -8.32 6.82
CA GLY A 107 -18.93 -9.75 6.51
C GLY A 107 -19.82 -10.11 5.32
N SER A 108 -20.45 -9.11 4.69
CA SER A 108 -21.21 -9.29 3.45
C SER A 108 -20.26 -9.53 2.26
N GLU A 109 -20.69 -10.36 1.31
CA GLU A 109 -19.94 -10.62 0.08
C GLU A 109 -20.61 -9.88 -1.08
N GLU A 110 -19.83 -9.06 -1.79
CA GLU A 110 -20.27 -8.39 -3.01
C GLU A 110 -19.45 -8.93 -4.19
N GLU A 111 -20.13 -9.51 -5.17
CA GLU A 111 -19.52 -9.96 -6.42
C GLU A 111 -19.01 -8.74 -7.20
N MET A 112 -17.79 -8.83 -7.71
CA MET A 112 -17.22 -7.81 -8.58
C MET A 112 -17.60 -8.17 -10.00
N GLU A 113 -18.74 -7.66 -10.45
CA GLU A 113 -19.18 -7.81 -11.84
C GLU A 113 -18.14 -7.13 -12.74
N GLU A 114 -17.44 -7.93 -13.56
CA GLU A 114 -16.47 -7.42 -14.53
C GLU A 114 -17.23 -6.71 -15.67
N ASP A 115 -17.65 -5.46 -15.45
CA ASP A 115 -18.01 -4.53 -16.53
C ASP A 115 -16.72 -4.04 -17.24
N PHE A 116 -15.90 -4.97 -17.73
CA PHE A 116 -14.76 -4.66 -18.57
C PHE A 116 -14.76 -5.52 -19.83
N VAL A 117 -15.76 -5.29 -20.67
CA VAL A 117 -15.70 -5.67 -22.08
C VAL A 117 -15.53 -4.40 -22.92
N PRO A 118 -14.30 -3.94 -23.22
CA PRO A 118 -14.10 -3.11 -24.40
C PRO A 118 -14.29 -4.03 -25.62
N HIS A 119 -15.52 -4.15 -26.07
CA HIS A 119 -15.88 -4.92 -27.26
C HIS A 119 -15.61 -4.14 -28.56
N ASP A 120 -14.46 -3.45 -28.64
CA ASP A 120 -14.03 -2.72 -29.83
C ASP A 120 -12.58 -3.09 -30.19
N ILE A 121 -12.41 -4.30 -30.73
CA ILE A 121 -11.36 -4.59 -31.70
C ILE A 121 -12.00 -5.37 -32.86
N VAL A 122 -12.68 -4.63 -33.75
CA VAL A 122 -12.89 -4.97 -35.16
C VAL A 122 -12.52 -3.75 -35.98
#